data_AF-A0A1I0DX70-F1
#
_entry.id   AF-A0A1I0DX70-F1
#
_cell.length_a   1.000
_cell.length_b   1.000
_cell.length_c   1.000
_cell.angle_alpha   90.00
_cell.angle_beta   90.00
_cell.angle_gamma   90.00
#
_symmetry.space_group_name_H-M   'P 1'
#
loop_
_entity.id
_entity.type
_entity.pdbx_description
1 polymer ?
#
loop_
_entity_poly.entity_id
_entity_poly.type
_entity_poly.pdbx_seq_one_letter_code
_entity_poly.pdbx_strand_id
1 'polypeptide(L)'
;MASVQKFFMAPDDEVALFRFLERFVIEVYPRRVPPDWEAFRASEENVSRLPEEDLYLVASEIGAAQVDKVKRGPDKGFWRIDEVRSPVIFLERSRKNEEGELLSGMLWAELDVTPQTGRKDAAPDRFRGLFRELEEYLRKTYRKGDPKDFLVGPKAARLYKEGLVLRDSAHRGGTVVPFK
;
A
#
# COMPACT_ATOMS: atom_id res chain seq x y z
N MET A 1 2.63 -5.95 -16.09
CA MET A 1 1.39 -5.25 -15.70
C MET A 1 1.45 -5.05 -14.21
N ALA A 2 1.39 -3.80 -13.72
CA ALA A 2 1.35 -3.55 -12.28
C ALA A 2 0.12 -4.25 -11.68
N SER A 3 0.33 -5.07 -10.66
CA SER A 3 -0.79 -5.70 -9.96
C SER A 3 -1.25 -4.75 -8.86
N VAL A 4 -2.46 -4.23 -9.03
CA VAL A 4 -3.08 -3.29 -8.09
C VAL A 4 -4.13 -4.04 -7.28
N GLN A 5 -4.04 -3.95 -5.96
CA GLN A 5 -5.08 -4.42 -5.05
C GLN A 5 -5.74 -3.24 -4.38
N LYS A 6 -7.05 -3.09 -4.55
CA LYS A 6 -7.85 -2.08 -3.85
C LYS A 6 -8.51 -2.70 -2.63
N PHE A 7 -8.53 -1.98 -1.52
CA PHE A 7 -9.06 -2.52 -0.28
C PHE A 7 -9.71 -1.48 0.61
N PHE A 8 -10.51 -1.97 1.56
CA PHE A 8 -10.97 -1.24 2.73
C PHE A 8 -10.38 -1.88 3.98
N MET A 9 -9.54 -1.14 4.69
CA MET A 9 -8.96 -1.55 5.97
C MET A 9 -9.44 -0.61 7.07
N ALA A 10 -10.07 -1.17 8.10
CA ALA A 10 -10.18 -0.48 9.37
C ALA A 10 -8.81 -0.47 10.08
N PRO A 11 -8.60 0.36 11.12
CA PRO A 11 -7.32 0.40 11.83
C PRO A 11 -6.81 -0.97 12.29
N ASP A 12 -7.69 -1.83 12.82
CA ASP A 12 -7.34 -3.21 13.21
C ASP A 12 -6.93 -4.09 12.02
N ASP A 13 -7.49 -3.87 10.82
CA ASP A 13 -7.10 -4.61 9.61
C ASP A 13 -5.69 -4.19 9.16
N GLU A 14 -5.37 -2.89 9.27
CA GLU A 14 -4.04 -2.36 8.97
C GLU A 14 -2.99 -2.92 9.96
N VAL A 15 -3.32 -2.94 11.26
CA VAL A 15 -2.47 -3.60 12.27
C VAL A 15 -2.22 -5.06 11.93
N ALA A 16 -3.25 -5.81 11.54
CA ALA A 16 -3.11 -7.21 11.16
C ALA A 16 -2.25 -7.38 9.89
N LEU A 17 -2.35 -6.48 8.91
CA LEU A 17 -1.47 -6.45 7.74
C LEU A 17 -0.01 -6.24 8.16
N PHE A 18 0.26 -5.23 8.99
CA PHE A 18 1.63 -4.93 9.41
C PHE A 18 2.24 -6.05 10.27
N ARG A 19 1.45 -6.74 11.10
CA ARG A 19 1.86 -7.98 11.77
C ARG A 19 2.21 -9.08 10.76
N PHE A 20 1.43 -9.23 9.68
CA PHE A 20 1.75 -10.19 8.62
C PHE A 20 3.09 -9.86 7.95
N LEU A 21 3.38 -8.58 7.71
CA LEU A 21 4.59 -8.11 7.04
C LEU A 21 5.88 -8.33 7.86
N GLU A 22 5.79 -8.52 9.17
CA GLU A 22 6.96 -8.77 10.05
C GLU A 22 7.80 -9.97 9.64
N ARG A 23 7.20 -10.94 8.94
CA ARG A 23 7.92 -12.11 8.39
C ARG A 23 8.95 -11.74 7.31
N PHE A 24 8.85 -10.54 6.74
CA PHE A 24 9.73 -10.05 5.68
C PHE A 24 10.62 -8.93 6.18
N VAL A 25 11.76 -8.75 5.53
CA VAL A 25 12.61 -7.60 5.77
C VAL A 25 12.09 -6.38 4.98
N ILE A 26 11.07 -5.70 5.52
CA ILE A 26 10.46 -4.49 4.92
C ILE A 26 10.68 -3.23 5.77
N GLU A 27 11.10 -2.15 5.10
CA GLU A 27 11.26 -0.80 5.64
C GLU A 27 10.17 0.15 5.14
N VAL A 28 9.77 1.10 5.98
CA VAL A 28 8.74 2.11 5.67
C VAL A 28 9.38 3.44 5.31
N TYR A 29 8.90 4.02 4.20
CA TYR A 29 9.26 5.35 3.74
C TYR A 29 8.02 6.15 3.37
N PRO A 30 7.95 7.46 3.65
CA PRO A 30 6.89 8.32 3.13
C PRO A 30 7.10 8.54 1.63
N ARG A 31 6.06 8.99 0.94
CA ARG A 31 6.16 9.30 -0.49
C ARG A 31 7.17 10.38 -0.82
N ARG A 32 7.24 11.40 0.04
CA ARG A 32 8.24 12.47 0.01
C ARG A 32 9.18 12.25 1.17
N VAL A 33 10.35 11.68 0.91
CA VAL A 33 11.31 11.28 1.94
C VAL A 33 12.08 12.52 2.42
N PRO A 34 11.93 12.92 3.69
CA PRO A 34 12.78 13.95 4.29
C PRO A 34 14.26 13.52 4.27
N PRO A 35 15.22 14.46 4.13
CA PRO A 35 16.65 14.12 4.14
C PRO A 35 17.16 13.46 5.42
N ASP A 36 16.45 13.68 6.53
CA ASP A 36 16.71 13.15 7.88
C ASP A 36 15.82 11.95 8.22
N TRP A 37 15.14 11.35 7.23
CA TRP A 37 14.27 10.21 7.47
C TRP A 37 15.04 8.98 7.93
N GLU A 38 14.72 8.49 9.12
CA GLU A 38 15.17 7.21 9.63
C GLU A 38 14.13 6.14 9.31
N ALA A 39 14.47 5.25 8.37
CA ALA A 39 13.62 4.13 8.02
C ALA A 39 13.40 3.20 9.21
N PHE A 40 12.20 2.65 9.31
CA PHE A 40 11.84 1.69 10.35
C PHE A 40 11.12 0.48 9.76
N ARG A 41 11.11 -0.60 10.53
CA ARG A 41 10.55 -1.90 10.14
C ARG A 41 9.04 -1.84 10.03
N ALA A 42 8.48 -2.34 8.92
CA ALA A 42 7.05 -2.60 8.83
C ALA A 42 6.67 -3.70 9.84
N SER A 43 6.00 -3.28 10.91
CA SER A 43 5.61 -4.11 12.06
C SER A 43 4.39 -3.51 12.75
N GLU A 44 3.67 -4.32 13.51
CA GLU A 44 2.53 -3.89 14.32
C GLU A 44 2.91 -2.73 15.27
N GLU A 45 4.06 -2.84 15.92
CA GLU A 45 4.55 -1.83 16.88
C GLU A 45 4.76 -0.45 16.23
N ASN A 46 5.08 -0.42 14.93
CA ASN A 46 5.37 0.81 14.20
C ASN A 46 4.15 1.38 13.43
N VAL A 47 2.95 0.79 13.55
CA VAL A 47 1.75 1.27 12.84
C VAL A 47 1.40 2.72 13.19
N SER A 48 1.62 3.13 14.44
CA SER A 48 1.38 4.52 14.88
C SER A 48 2.33 5.53 14.26
N ARG A 49 3.46 5.09 13.70
CA ARG A 49 4.50 5.93 13.08
C ARG A 49 4.34 6.05 11.57
N LEU A 50 3.36 5.36 10.98
CA LEU A 50 3.18 5.34 9.54
C LEU A 50 2.83 6.74 9.00
N PRO A 51 3.35 7.11 7.82
CA PRO A 51 2.87 8.28 7.09
C PRO A 51 1.35 8.27 6.95
N GLU A 52 0.73 9.45 7.02
CA GLU A 52 -0.72 9.58 7.13
C GLU A 52 -1.46 9.05 5.89
N GLU A 53 -1.02 9.44 4.69
CA GLU A 53 -1.75 9.15 3.45
C GLU A 53 -1.23 7.91 2.73
N ASP A 54 0.01 8.00 2.29
CA ASP A 54 0.66 7.02 1.44
C ASP A 54 2.11 6.79 1.86
N LEU A 55 2.58 5.59 1.59
CA LEU A 55 3.91 5.15 1.95
C LEU A 55 4.45 4.12 0.95
N TYR A 56 5.74 3.92 1.05
CA TYR A 56 6.48 2.90 0.35
C TYR A 56 6.97 1.85 1.35
N LEU A 57 6.74 0.59 1.00
CA LEU A 57 7.24 -0.59 1.70
C LEU A 57 8.40 -1.16 0.90
N VAL A 58 9.63 -0.93 1.34
CA VAL A 58 10.86 -1.36 0.65
C VAL A 58 11.31 -2.71 1.21
N ALA A 59 11.42 -3.73 0.36
CA ALA A 59 11.97 -5.03 0.75
C ALA A 59 13.50 -4.98 0.82
N SER A 60 14.05 -4.45 1.92
CA SER A 60 15.46 -4.06 2.03
C SER A 60 16.45 -5.23 2.04
N GLU A 61 16.01 -6.47 2.36
CA GLU A 61 16.83 -7.67 2.17
C GLU A 61 17.04 -8.04 0.70
N ILE A 62 16.14 -7.61 -0.19
CA ILE A 62 16.23 -7.89 -1.63
C ILE A 62 17.06 -6.83 -2.35
N GLY A 63 16.95 -5.58 -1.92
CA GLY A 63 17.71 -4.47 -2.48
C GLY A 63 17.40 -3.15 -1.78
N ALA A 64 18.35 -2.22 -1.86
CA ALA A 64 18.22 -0.91 -1.24
C ALA A 64 17.18 -0.04 -1.93
N ALA A 65 16.54 0.86 -1.17
CA ALA A 65 15.75 1.95 -1.72
C ALA A 65 16.63 2.84 -2.61
N GLN A 66 16.29 2.93 -3.88
CA GLN A 66 16.89 3.90 -4.81
C GLN A 66 16.08 5.18 -4.73
N VAL A 67 16.75 6.31 -4.51
CA VAL A 67 16.09 7.60 -4.34
C VAL A 67 16.69 8.66 -5.25
N ASP A 68 15.84 9.52 -5.81
CA ASP A 68 16.26 10.69 -6.58
C ASP A 68 15.93 11.97 -5.82
N LYS A 69 16.88 12.91 -5.80
CA LYS A 69 16.68 14.22 -5.18
C LYS A 69 15.77 15.08 -6.05
N VAL A 70 14.70 15.61 -5.46
CA VAL A 70 13.80 16.55 -6.13
C VAL A 70 14.49 17.91 -6.27
N LYS A 71 14.72 18.34 -7.51
CA LYS A 71 15.51 19.55 -7.84
C LYS A 71 14.68 20.83 -7.97
N ARG A 72 13.38 20.72 -8.24
CA ARG A 72 12.47 21.85 -8.57
C ARG A 72 11.06 21.60 -8.04
N GLY A 73 10.28 22.68 -7.88
CA GLY A 73 8.90 22.61 -7.41
C GLY A 73 8.75 22.71 -5.89
N PRO A 74 7.52 22.57 -5.36
CA PRO A 74 7.23 22.69 -3.93
C PRO A 74 7.96 21.64 -3.08
N ASP A 75 8.31 20.50 -3.69
CA ASP A 75 8.97 19.38 -3.00
C ASP A 75 10.50 19.43 -3.11
N LYS A 76 11.08 20.57 -3.51
CA LYS A 76 12.53 20.71 -3.67
C LYS A 76 13.25 20.42 -2.36
N GLY A 77 14.25 19.54 -2.43
CA GLY A 77 15.06 19.15 -1.27
C GLY A 77 14.68 17.79 -0.68
N PHE A 78 13.45 17.32 -0.91
CA PHE A 78 13.03 15.95 -0.58
C PHE A 78 13.66 14.94 -1.52
N TRP A 79 13.67 13.68 -1.11
CA TRP A 79 13.94 12.55 -1.98
C TRP A 79 12.65 11.85 -2.38
N ARG A 80 12.67 11.26 -3.57
CA ARG A 80 11.58 10.43 -4.10
C ARG A 80 12.13 9.03 -4.35
N ILE A 81 11.42 8.00 -3.90
CA ILE A 81 11.75 6.62 -4.23
C ILE A 81 11.53 6.37 -5.72
N ASP A 82 12.51 5.74 -6.34
CA ASP A 82 12.40 5.21 -7.69
C ASP A 82 11.72 3.83 -7.63
N GLU A 83 10.44 3.80 -7.96
CA GLU A 83 9.58 2.60 -7.96
C GLU A 83 10.03 1.53 -8.98
N VAL A 84 10.81 1.92 -9.98
CA VAL A 84 11.27 1.04 -11.05
C VAL A 84 12.57 0.34 -10.65
N ARG A 85 13.49 1.07 -10.02
CA ARG A 85 14.79 0.55 -9.58
C ARG A 85 14.75 -0.10 -8.19
N SER A 86 13.75 0.21 -7.38
CA SER A 86 13.64 -0.31 -5.99
C SER A 86 12.71 -1.51 -5.90
N PRO A 87 12.98 -2.50 -5.02
CA PRO A 87 12.03 -3.56 -4.67
C PRO A 87 10.98 -3.02 -3.70
N VAL A 88 10.07 -2.18 -4.20
CA VAL A 88 9.14 -1.39 -3.39
C VAL A 88 7.68 -1.65 -3.74
N ILE A 89 6.85 -1.67 -2.70
CA ILE A 89 5.39 -1.70 -2.81
C ILE A 89 4.88 -0.33 -2.39
N PHE A 90 4.07 0.31 -3.24
CA PHE A 90 3.32 1.49 -2.86
C PHE A 90 2.07 1.08 -2.08
N LEU A 91 1.77 1.79 -0.99
CA LEU A 91 0.57 1.60 -0.17
C LEU A 91 -0.10 2.97 0.07
N GLU A 92 -1.29 3.14 -0.48
CA GLU A 92 -2.25 4.19 -0.09
C GLU A 92 -3.18 3.62 0.98
N ARG A 93 -3.24 4.30 2.12
CA ARG A 93 -3.98 3.83 3.30
C ARG A 93 -5.47 4.12 3.16
N SER A 94 -6.30 3.22 3.70
CA SER A 94 -7.73 3.50 3.89
C SER A 94 -7.91 4.56 4.96
N ARG A 95 -8.70 5.60 4.68
CA ARG A 95 -8.90 6.74 5.59
C ARG A 95 -10.36 7.17 5.61
N LYS A 96 -10.78 7.80 6.70
CA LYS A 96 -12.12 8.40 6.75
C LYS A 96 -12.12 9.76 6.05
N ASN A 97 -13.15 10.02 5.24
CA ASN A 97 -13.42 11.37 4.77
C ASN A 97 -14.12 12.21 5.86
N GLU A 98 -14.43 13.47 5.54
CA GLU A 98 -15.12 14.40 6.46
C GLU A 98 -16.51 13.90 6.88
N GLU A 99 -17.15 13.07 6.05
CA GLU A 99 -18.46 12.46 6.31
C GLU A 99 -18.35 11.17 7.17
N GLY A 100 -17.13 10.75 7.52
CA GLY A 100 -16.87 9.55 8.30
C GLY A 100 -16.95 8.24 7.49
N GLU A 101 -17.14 8.31 6.18
CA GLU A 101 -17.08 7.18 5.25
C GLU A 101 -15.63 6.70 5.12
N LEU A 102 -15.41 5.39 5.05
CA LEU A 102 -14.08 4.82 4.84
C LEU A 102 -13.77 4.80 3.34
N LEU A 103 -12.76 5.57 2.93
CA LEU A 103 -12.21 5.59 1.59
C LEU A 103 -11.35 4.35 1.34
N SER A 104 -11.41 3.81 0.12
CA SER A 104 -10.57 2.70 -0.30
C SER A 104 -9.10 3.10 -0.30
N GLY A 105 -8.24 2.24 0.21
CA GLY A 105 -6.82 2.27 -0.05
C GLY A 105 -6.47 1.44 -1.28
N MET A 106 -5.20 1.48 -1.66
CA MET A 106 -4.67 0.61 -2.70
C MET A 106 -3.22 0.25 -2.42
N LEU A 107 -2.79 -0.90 -2.92
CA LEU A 107 -1.39 -1.26 -2.99
C LEU A 107 -1.04 -1.76 -4.37
N TRP A 108 0.18 -1.51 -4.79
CA TRP A 108 0.69 -1.99 -6.05
C TRP A 108 2.22 -2.01 -6.06
N ALA A 109 2.79 -2.77 -6.98
CA ALA A 109 4.21 -2.80 -7.25
C ALA A 109 4.47 -2.91 -8.76
N GLU A 110 5.53 -2.28 -9.25
CA GLU A 110 5.99 -2.48 -10.61
C GLU A 110 6.82 -3.78 -10.68
N LEU A 111 6.26 -4.83 -11.29
CA LEU A 111 6.88 -6.16 -11.31
C LEU A 111 7.47 -6.56 -12.67
N ASP A 112 6.90 -6.06 -13.75
CA ASP A 112 7.26 -6.48 -15.11
C ASP A 112 7.96 -5.35 -15.87
N VAL A 113 8.61 -5.69 -16.98
CA VAL A 113 9.07 -4.69 -17.95
C VAL A 113 7.85 -4.17 -18.70
N THR A 114 7.60 -2.86 -18.60
CA THR A 114 6.58 -2.18 -19.40
C THR A 114 7.24 -1.11 -20.26
N PRO A 115 6.78 -0.87 -21.51
CA PRO A 115 7.38 0.13 -22.39
C PRO A 115 7.40 1.55 -21.80
N GLN A 116 6.52 1.82 -20.83
CA GLN A 116 6.29 3.14 -20.23
C GLN A 116 7.19 3.42 -19.02
N THR A 117 7.69 2.38 -18.34
CA THR A 117 8.44 2.54 -17.07
C THR A 117 9.94 2.71 -17.28
N GLY A 118 10.45 2.46 -18.49
CA GLY A 118 11.89 2.52 -18.78
C GLY A 118 12.69 1.43 -18.05
N ARG A 119 12.02 0.45 -17.43
CA ARG A 119 12.64 -0.70 -16.77
C ARG A 119 13.34 -1.57 -17.82
N LYS A 120 14.61 -1.91 -17.61
CA LYS A 120 15.35 -2.80 -18.54
C LYS A 120 15.10 -4.28 -18.23
N ASP A 121 14.93 -4.59 -16.95
CA ASP A 121 14.80 -5.96 -16.44
C ASP A 121 13.60 -6.10 -15.51
N ALA A 122 12.92 -7.25 -15.50
CA ALA A 122 11.82 -7.50 -14.57
C ALA A 122 12.26 -7.35 -13.09
N ALA A 123 11.30 -7.19 -12.18
CA ALA A 123 11.64 -7.19 -10.76
C ALA A 123 12.25 -8.53 -10.32
N PRO A 124 13.18 -8.53 -9.34
CA PRO A 124 13.79 -9.77 -8.85
C PRO A 124 12.73 -10.80 -8.46
N ASP A 125 12.93 -12.07 -8.80
CA ASP A 125 11.93 -13.12 -8.54
C ASP A 125 11.57 -13.25 -7.06
N ARG A 126 12.53 -13.00 -6.15
CA ARG A 126 12.26 -12.93 -4.71
C ARG A 126 11.25 -11.85 -4.35
N PHE A 127 11.32 -10.69 -4.99
CA PHE A 127 10.40 -9.58 -4.74
C PHE A 127 9.02 -9.88 -5.32
N ARG A 128 8.97 -10.49 -6.52
CA ARG A 128 7.72 -10.97 -7.12
C ARG A 128 7.05 -12.03 -6.23
N GLY A 129 7.83 -12.92 -5.63
CA GLY A 129 7.37 -13.92 -4.66
C GLY A 129 6.76 -13.28 -3.41
N LEU A 130 7.46 -12.32 -2.81
CA LEU A 130 6.97 -11.55 -1.66
C LEU A 130 5.64 -10.84 -1.98
N PHE A 131 5.57 -10.16 -3.13
CA PHE A 131 4.35 -9.47 -3.53
C PHE A 131 3.17 -10.45 -3.71
N ARG A 132 3.40 -11.61 -4.32
CA ARG A 132 2.37 -12.66 -4.47
C ARG A 132 1.91 -13.21 -3.13
N GLU A 133 2.81 -13.41 -2.16
CA GLU A 133 2.42 -13.83 -0.80
C GLU A 133 1.52 -12.79 -0.12
N LEU A 134 1.82 -11.50 -0.30
CA LEU A 134 0.97 -10.42 0.18
C LEU A 134 -0.42 -10.44 -0.50
N GLU A 135 -0.48 -10.59 -1.83
CA GLU A 135 -1.75 -10.70 -2.55
C GLU A 135 -2.57 -11.91 -2.08
N GLU A 136 -1.91 -13.04 -1.87
CA GLU A 136 -2.55 -14.27 -1.40
C GLU A 136 -3.09 -14.10 0.03
N TYR A 137 -2.32 -13.46 0.91
CA TYR A 137 -2.77 -13.12 2.25
C TYR A 137 -4.05 -12.26 2.22
N LEU A 138 -4.06 -11.20 1.42
CA LEU A 138 -5.22 -10.32 1.29
C LEU A 138 -6.42 -11.08 0.74
N ARG A 139 -6.24 -11.88 -0.32
CA ARG A 139 -7.33 -12.68 -0.92
C ARG A 139 -7.89 -13.73 0.03
N LYS A 140 -7.08 -14.29 0.93
CA LYS A 140 -7.49 -15.29 1.93
C LYS A 140 -8.22 -14.65 3.12
N THR A 141 -7.76 -13.50 3.57
CA THR A 141 -8.25 -12.86 4.80
C THR A 141 -9.43 -11.90 4.54
N TYR A 142 -9.51 -11.32 3.34
CA TYR A 142 -10.46 -10.25 3.01
C TYR A 142 -11.61 -10.80 2.18
N ARG A 143 -12.79 -10.21 2.36
CA ARG A 143 -13.98 -10.51 1.55
C ARG A 143 -13.90 -9.74 0.24
N LYS A 144 -14.49 -10.27 -0.83
CA LYS A 144 -14.71 -9.46 -2.04
C LYS A 144 -15.77 -8.39 -1.76
N GLY A 145 -15.60 -7.20 -2.30
CA GLY A 145 -16.62 -6.17 -2.39
C GLY A 145 -17.39 -6.26 -3.70
N ASP A 146 -18.51 -5.55 -3.79
CA ASP A 146 -19.24 -5.23 -5.02
C ASP A 146 -19.13 -3.72 -5.23
N PRO A 147 -18.43 -3.24 -6.29
CA PRO A 147 -17.81 -3.99 -7.39
C PRO A 147 -16.67 -4.96 -6.99
N LYS A 148 -16.48 -6.03 -7.78
CA LYS A 148 -15.56 -7.17 -7.50
C LYS A 148 -14.08 -6.82 -7.37
N ASP A 149 -13.68 -5.61 -7.72
CA ASP A 149 -12.30 -5.14 -7.71
C ASP A 149 -11.79 -4.75 -6.31
N PHE A 150 -12.69 -4.70 -5.33
CA PHE A 150 -12.35 -4.32 -3.95
C PHE A 150 -12.26 -5.53 -3.03
N LEU A 151 -11.32 -5.46 -2.10
CA LEU A 151 -11.23 -6.34 -0.94
C LEU A 151 -11.68 -5.60 0.32
N VAL A 152 -12.47 -6.24 1.17
CA VAL A 152 -12.94 -5.65 2.43
C VAL A 152 -12.37 -6.45 3.59
N GLY A 153 -11.57 -5.78 4.41
CA GLY A 153 -10.98 -6.36 5.63
C GLY A 153 -12.06 -6.85 6.59
N PRO A 154 -11.78 -7.90 7.40
CA PRO A 154 -12.76 -8.47 8.31
C PRO A 154 -13.33 -7.44 9.30
N LYS A 155 -12.53 -6.46 9.74
CA LYS A 155 -12.97 -5.42 10.68
C LYS A 155 -13.74 -4.33 9.96
N ALA A 156 -13.29 -3.88 8.79
CA ALA A 156 -14.06 -3.01 7.91
C ALA A 156 -15.44 -3.61 7.56
N ALA A 157 -15.51 -4.90 7.25
CA ALA A 157 -16.77 -5.60 6.96
C ALA A 157 -17.71 -5.69 8.17
N ARG A 158 -17.16 -5.77 9.39
CA ARG A 158 -17.95 -5.70 10.62
C ARG A 158 -18.50 -4.29 10.83
N LEU A 159 -17.65 -3.27 10.74
CA LEU A 159 -18.05 -1.88 10.88
C LEU A 159 -19.09 -1.48 9.82
N TYR A 160 -19.00 -2.04 8.61
CA TYR A 160 -20.01 -1.87 7.57
C TYR A 160 -21.41 -2.33 8.03
N LYS A 161 -21.49 -3.49 8.71
CA LYS A 161 -22.75 -3.97 9.31
C LYS A 161 -23.25 -3.08 10.43
N GLU A 162 -22.35 -2.33 11.07
CA GLU A 162 -22.64 -1.36 12.12
C GLU A 162 -22.96 0.04 11.55
N GLY A 163 -22.96 0.21 10.23
CA GLY A 163 -23.38 1.44 9.53
C GLY A 163 -22.25 2.23 8.86
N LEU A 164 -21.00 1.76 8.90
CA LEU A 164 -19.89 2.40 8.17
C LEU A 164 -20.12 2.32 6.65
N VAL A 165 -20.03 3.45 5.96
CA VAL A 165 -20.06 3.48 4.48
C VAL A 165 -18.66 3.24 3.94
N LEU A 166 -18.53 2.37 2.93
CA LEU A 166 -17.30 2.13 2.20
C LEU A 166 -17.38 2.83 0.84
N ARG A 167 -16.40 3.67 0.52
CA ARG A 167 -16.38 4.48 -0.70
C ARG A 167 -15.09 4.35 -1.50
N ASP A 168 -15.22 4.14 -2.80
CA ASP A 168 -14.08 4.20 -3.72
C ASP A 168 -13.45 5.60 -3.70
N SER A 169 -12.13 5.68 -3.48
CA SER A 169 -11.36 6.93 -3.44
C SER A 169 -11.18 7.56 -4.82
N ALA A 170 -11.50 6.85 -5.92
CA ALA A 170 -11.45 7.39 -7.26
C ALA A 170 -12.39 8.60 -7.45
N HIS A 171 -12.04 9.49 -8.37
CA HIS A 171 -12.90 10.62 -8.73
C HIS A 171 -14.26 10.12 -9.25
N ARG A 172 -15.35 10.50 -8.57
CA ARG A 172 -16.74 9.98 -8.78
C ARG A 172 -16.91 8.50 -8.41
N GLY A 173 -16.08 8.00 -7.49
CA GLY A 173 -16.15 6.65 -6.95
C GLY A 173 -17.50 6.35 -6.27
N GLY A 174 -18.03 5.15 -6.54
CA GLY A 174 -19.27 4.64 -5.97
C GLY A 174 -19.11 4.12 -4.54
N THR A 175 -20.21 3.62 -3.97
CA THR A 175 -20.15 2.87 -2.71
C THR A 175 -19.73 1.43 -3.01
N VAL A 176 -19.07 0.80 -2.04
CA VAL A 176 -18.72 -0.62 -2.13
C VAL A 176 -19.45 -1.38 -1.05
N VAL A 177 -20.01 -2.54 -1.40
CA VAL A 177 -20.71 -3.41 -0.46
C VAL A 177 -19.92 -4.71 -0.29
N PRO A 178 -19.60 -5.16 0.93
CA PRO A 178 -18.95 -6.46 1.13
C PRO A 178 -19.90 -7.60 0.70
N PHE A 179 -19.40 -8.56 -0.06
CA PHE A 179 -20.15 -9.79 -0.32
C PHE A 179 -20.43 -10.56 0.98
N LYS A 180 -21.57 -11.27 1.00
CA LYS A 180 -22.04 -12.06 2.13
C LYS A 180 -21.07 -13.18 2.51
#